data_AF-A0A1Q7N9V2-F1
#
_entry.id   AF-A0A1Q7N9V2-F1
#
_cell.length_a   1.000
_cell.length_b   1.000
_cell.length_c   1.000
_cell.angle_alpha   90.00
_cell.angle_beta   90.00
_cell.angle_gamma   90.00
#
_symmetry.space_group_name_H-M   'P 1'
#
loop_
_entity.id
_entity.type
_entity.pdbx_description
1 polymer ?
#
loop_
_entity_poly.entity_id
_entity_poly.type
_entity_poly.pdbx_seq_one_letter_code
_entity_poly.pdbx_strand_id
1 'polypeptide(L)'
;MRLEKIMAIAVVLAVLTAVAAGLSVSNARNSMVSPAWTMISRFIVVLVFGSFGLAVARESQLQGSLFINVEEWSLTVRDIVNYGVLPGFVLGLINYFFFFTYRYSPLVAARIRGMKSIYDSFIISLDSGMAEEIVYRLFILSCFLFSFRHLYSRIAPLWPGVVAILPKALSIVLSSLLFAMVHNVYGFTAAFFGGMLLGLIYIQSGIESAIAAHFCANFFFFSASYLF
;
A
#
# COMPACT_ATOMS: atom_id res chain seq x y z
N MET A 1 -6.16 -11.96 20.48
CA MET A 1 -6.74 -10.86 21.31
C MET A 1 -8.29 -10.86 21.23
N ARG A 2 -9.08 -10.46 22.25
CA ARG A 2 -10.58 -10.45 22.14
C ARG A 2 -11.04 -9.46 21.05
N LEU A 3 -11.95 -9.86 20.16
CA LEU A 3 -12.47 -9.08 19.01
C LEU A 3 -12.90 -7.65 19.40
N GLU A 4 -13.49 -7.50 20.58
CA GLU A 4 -13.90 -6.22 21.17
C GLU A 4 -12.73 -5.23 21.31
N LYS A 5 -11.54 -5.70 21.69
CA LYS A 5 -10.34 -4.86 21.81
C LYS A 5 -9.84 -4.41 20.44
N ILE A 6 -9.91 -5.27 19.42
CA ILE A 6 -9.54 -4.94 18.04
C ILE A 6 -10.50 -3.87 17.49
N MET A 7 -11.81 -4.05 17.71
CA MET A 7 -12.81 -3.06 17.30
C MET A 7 -12.64 -1.71 18.01
N ALA A 8 -12.40 -1.72 19.32
CA ALA A 8 -12.17 -0.49 20.07
C ALA A 8 -10.96 0.28 19.54
N ILE A 9 -9.84 -0.42 19.29
CA ILE A 9 -8.64 0.21 18.71
C ILE A 9 -8.93 0.71 17.29
N ALA A 10 -9.64 -0.06 16.44
CA ALA A 10 -10.00 0.36 15.09
C ALA A 10 -10.84 1.65 15.09
N VAL A 11 -11.80 1.77 16.00
CA VAL A 11 -12.63 2.97 16.15
C VAL A 11 -11.79 4.18 16.57
N VAL A 12 -10.92 4.02 17.57
CA VAL A 12 -10.03 5.12 18.01
C VAL A 12 -9.12 5.58 16.86
N LEU A 13 -8.57 4.64 16.09
CA LEU A 13 -7.69 4.94 14.97
C LEU A 13 -8.42 5.55 13.77
N ALA A 14 -9.65 5.11 13.48
CA ALA A 14 -10.49 5.72 12.47
C ALA A 14 -10.85 7.16 12.84
N VAL A 15 -11.14 7.43 14.11
CA VAL A 15 -11.37 8.79 14.62
C VAL A 15 -10.11 9.64 14.51
N LEU A 16 -8.95 9.13 14.93
CA LEU A 16 -7.67 9.85 14.81
C LEU A 16 -7.32 10.16 13.35
N THR A 17 -7.58 9.22 12.44
CA THR A 17 -7.38 9.44 11.00
C THR A 17 -8.37 10.48 10.47
N ALA A 18 -9.65 10.39 10.82
CA ALA A 18 -10.65 11.36 10.39
C ALA A 18 -10.31 12.77 10.88
N VAL A 19 -9.80 12.90 12.10
CA VAL A 19 -9.31 14.18 12.65
C VAL A 19 -8.10 14.66 11.88
N ALA A 20 -7.08 13.82 11.66
CA ALA A 20 -5.88 14.20 10.91
C ALA A 20 -6.19 14.58 9.45
N ALA A 21 -7.06 13.82 8.78
CA ALA A 21 -7.52 14.08 7.41
C ALA A 21 -8.38 15.36 7.34
N GLY A 22 -9.30 15.55 8.29
CA GLY A 22 -10.11 16.75 8.40
C GLY A 22 -9.28 18.01 8.63
N LEU A 23 -8.27 17.93 9.50
CA LEU A 23 -7.31 19.02 9.71
C LEU A 23 -6.42 19.25 8.48
N SER A 24 -6.05 18.20 7.74
CA SER A 24 -5.32 18.31 6.47
C SER A 24 -6.13 19.03 5.40
N VAL A 25 -7.40 18.69 5.22
CA VAL A 25 -8.32 19.35 4.28
C VAL A 25 -8.60 20.79 4.69
N SER A 26 -8.76 21.05 5.99
CA SER A 26 -8.94 22.41 6.53
C SER A 26 -7.71 23.28 6.23
N ASN A 27 -6.50 22.74 6.41
CA ASN A 27 -5.26 23.44 6.09
C ASN A 27 -4.99 23.58 4.58
N ALA A 28 -5.50 22.67 3.74
CA ALA A 28 -5.37 22.77 2.28
C ALA A 28 -6.12 23.98 1.67
N ARG A 29 -7.07 24.57 2.41
CA ARG A 29 -7.73 25.83 2.03
C ARG A 29 -6.89 27.07 2.32
N ASN A 30 -5.83 26.94 3.12
CA ASN A 30 -4.83 27.99 3.29
C ASN A 30 -3.74 27.78 2.23
N SER A 31 -3.46 28.83 1.44
CA SER A 31 -2.49 28.84 0.33
C SER A 31 -1.03 28.57 0.75
N MET A 32 -0.78 28.41 2.04
CA MET A 32 0.49 27.96 2.61
C MET A 32 0.29 26.66 3.38
N VAL A 33 0.07 25.54 2.67
CA VAL A 33 0.21 24.23 3.31
C VAL A 33 1.69 24.06 3.66
N SER A 34 2.03 24.25 4.93
CA SER A 34 3.39 24.05 5.43
C SER A 34 3.81 22.60 5.13
N PRO A 35 5.00 22.37 4.52
CA PRO A 35 5.57 21.04 4.35
C PRO A 35 5.56 20.22 5.65
N ALA A 36 5.71 20.89 6.80
CA ALA A 36 5.65 20.26 8.12
C ALA A 36 4.28 19.62 8.41
N TRP A 37 3.18 20.22 7.97
CA TRP A 37 1.84 19.67 8.21
C TRP A 37 1.55 18.41 7.37
N THR A 38 2.05 18.40 6.13
CA THR A 38 1.99 17.20 5.28
C THR A 38 2.82 16.07 5.90
N MET A 39 3.99 16.38 6.45
CA MET A 39 4.80 15.40 7.18
C MET A 39 4.11 14.88 8.44
N ILE A 40 3.53 15.74 9.26
CA ILE A 40 2.84 15.35 10.50
C ILE A 40 1.64 14.45 10.19
N SER A 41 0.79 14.85 9.24
CA SER A 41 -0.37 14.04 8.85
C SER A 41 0.04 12.67 8.30
N ARG A 42 1.06 12.61 7.45
CA ARG A 42 1.61 11.34 6.94
C ARG A 42 2.21 10.49 8.05
N PHE A 43 2.96 11.08 8.97
CA PHE A 43 3.52 10.38 10.12
C PHE A 43 2.43 9.76 10.99
N ILE A 44 1.36 10.51 11.27
CA ILE A 44 0.22 10.00 12.05
C ILE A 44 -0.47 8.86 11.31
N VAL A 45 -0.75 9.02 10.00
CA VAL A 45 -1.35 7.97 9.16
C VAL A 45 -0.49 6.71 9.18
N VAL A 46 0.81 6.84 8.95
CA VAL A 46 1.76 5.71 8.98
C VAL A 46 1.81 5.05 10.35
N LEU A 47 1.87 5.82 11.43
CA LEU A 47 1.96 5.29 12.78
C LEU A 47 0.66 4.58 13.19
N VAL A 48 -0.49 5.18 12.91
CA VAL A 48 -1.82 4.65 13.24
C VAL A 48 -2.11 3.38 12.42
N PHE A 49 -2.08 3.49 11.09
CA PHE A 49 -2.42 2.37 10.22
C PHE A 49 -1.34 1.30 10.21
N GLY A 50 -0.06 1.71 10.29
CA GLY A 50 1.05 0.77 10.38
C GLY A 50 1.00 -0.07 11.65
N SER A 51 0.79 0.56 12.82
CA SER A 51 0.74 -0.18 14.09
C SER A 51 -0.45 -1.15 14.14
N PHE A 52 -1.63 -0.72 13.70
CA PHE A 52 -2.80 -1.58 13.70
C PHE A 52 -2.71 -2.68 12.63
N GLY A 53 -2.31 -2.31 11.42
CA GLY A 53 -2.09 -3.24 10.34
C GLY A 53 -1.09 -4.32 10.74
N LEU A 54 0.00 -3.95 11.41
CA LEU A 54 0.97 -4.91 11.94
C LEU A 54 0.37 -5.84 13.00
N ALA A 55 -0.43 -5.32 13.93
CA ALA A 55 -1.10 -6.13 14.95
C ALA A 55 -2.07 -7.14 14.32
N VAL A 56 -2.85 -6.72 13.33
CA VAL A 56 -3.81 -7.59 12.62
C VAL A 56 -3.11 -8.56 11.67
N ALA A 57 -2.01 -8.14 11.03
CA ALA A 57 -1.20 -9.00 10.17
C ALA A 57 -0.60 -10.18 10.94
N ARG A 58 -0.11 -9.92 12.17
CA ARG A 58 0.37 -10.95 13.10
C ARG A 58 -0.73 -11.95 13.48
N GLU A 59 -1.90 -11.46 13.87
CA GLU A 59 -3.06 -12.32 14.18
C GLU A 59 -3.56 -13.08 12.93
N SER A 60 -3.31 -12.55 11.74
CA SER A 60 -3.58 -13.19 10.45
C SER A 60 -2.47 -14.12 9.98
N GLN A 61 -1.47 -14.42 10.81
CA GLN A 61 -0.36 -15.33 10.49
C GLN A 61 0.29 -15.01 9.12
N LEU A 62 0.41 -13.73 8.77
CA LEU A 62 1.19 -13.32 7.60
C LEU A 62 2.68 -13.54 7.89
N GLN A 63 3.40 -14.10 6.92
CA GLN A 63 4.82 -14.40 7.02
C GLN A 63 5.65 -13.51 6.08
N GLY A 64 6.98 -13.50 6.24
CA GLY A 64 7.90 -12.84 5.32
C GLY A 64 8.31 -11.40 5.68
N SER A 65 7.65 -10.76 6.64
CA SER A 65 8.02 -9.41 7.09
C SER A 65 9.01 -9.45 8.25
N LEU A 66 10.07 -8.64 8.18
CA LEU A 66 11.02 -8.39 9.28
C LEU A 66 10.32 -7.79 10.52
N PHE A 67 9.24 -7.04 10.30
CA PHE A 67 8.43 -6.50 11.39
C PHE A 67 7.54 -7.55 12.07
N ILE A 68 7.38 -8.74 11.47
CA ILE A 68 6.50 -9.81 11.97
C ILE A 68 7.32 -10.97 12.54
N ASN A 69 8.34 -11.45 11.81
CA ASN A 69 9.25 -12.48 12.29
C ASN A 69 10.71 -12.12 11.94
N VAL A 70 11.60 -12.28 12.92
CA VAL A 70 13.04 -11.92 12.80
C VAL A 70 13.88 -13.12 12.33
N GLU A 71 13.28 -14.30 12.27
CA GLU A 71 13.95 -15.51 11.85
C GLU A 71 14.28 -15.44 10.34
N GLU A 72 15.58 -15.55 10.03
CA GLU A 72 16.18 -15.66 8.70
C GLU A 72 16.22 -14.39 7.84
N TRP A 73 16.94 -13.36 8.33
CA TRP A 73 17.24 -12.11 7.60
C TRP A 73 17.71 -12.30 6.16
N SER A 74 18.50 -13.35 5.88
CA SER A 74 18.98 -13.66 4.52
C SER A 74 17.86 -14.03 3.56
N LEU A 75 16.83 -14.75 4.02
CA LEU A 75 15.66 -15.07 3.21
C LEU A 75 14.84 -13.81 2.94
N THR A 76 14.65 -12.96 3.94
CA THR A 76 13.89 -11.73 3.75
C THR A 76 14.58 -10.77 2.78
N VAL A 77 15.91 -10.62 2.85
CA VAL A 77 16.66 -9.82 1.86
C VAL A 77 16.53 -10.38 0.45
N ARG A 78 16.66 -11.70 0.29
CA ARG A 78 16.46 -12.37 -0.99
C ARG A 78 15.05 -12.13 -1.53
N ASP A 79 14.06 -12.21 -0.66
CA ASP A 79 12.66 -12.06 -1.03
C ASP A 79 12.33 -10.59 -1.37
N ILE A 80 12.95 -9.60 -0.71
CA ILE A 80 12.87 -8.18 -1.11
C ILE A 80 13.43 -7.98 -2.53
N VAL A 81 14.52 -8.65 -2.89
CA VAL A 81 15.07 -8.55 -4.24
C VAL A 81 14.16 -9.22 -5.26
N ASN A 82 13.75 -10.47 -4.99
CA ASN A 82 13.02 -11.31 -5.93
C ASN A 82 11.55 -10.92 -6.10
N TYR A 83 10.90 -10.49 -5.03
CA TYR A 83 9.47 -10.13 -5.01
C TYR A 83 9.25 -8.62 -4.89
N GLY A 84 10.23 -7.87 -4.39
CA GLY A 84 10.18 -6.41 -4.37
C GLY A 84 10.77 -5.81 -5.65
N VAL A 85 12.10 -5.81 -5.76
CA VAL A 85 12.83 -5.04 -6.77
C VAL A 85 12.48 -5.49 -8.20
N LEU A 86 12.58 -6.78 -8.50
CA LEU A 86 12.36 -7.30 -9.87
C LEU A 86 10.92 -7.06 -10.37
N PRO A 87 9.85 -7.46 -9.63
CA PRO A 87 8.49 -7.17 -10.05
C PRO A 87 8.19 -5.67 -10.10
N GLY A 88 8.80 -4.89 -9.20
CA GLY A 88 8.71 -3.43 -9.22
C GLY A 88 9.21 -2.82 -10.53
N PHE A 89 10.41 -3.22 -11.00
CA PHE A 89 10.91 -2.77 -12.29
C PHE A 89 10.01 -3.18 -13.47
N VAL A 90 9.51 -4.41 -13.48
CA VAL A 90 8.58 -4.87 -14.53
C VAL A 90 7.31 -4.03 -14.53
N LEU A 91 6.74 -3.76 -13.35
CA LEU A 91 5.53 -2.94 -13.22
C LEU A 91 5.79 -1.49 -13.62
N GLY A 92 6.96 -0.94 -13.29
CA GLY A 92 7.41 0.37 -13.76
C GLY A 92 7.54 0.46 -15.28
N LEU A 93 8.07 -0.60 -15.91
CA LEU A 93 8.20 -0.69 -17.37
C LEU A 93 6.84 -0.77 -18.06
N ILE A 94 5.92 -1.59 -17.51
CA ILE A 94 4.53 -1.64 -17.97
C ILE A 94 3.91 -0.24 -17.89
N ASN A 95 3.98 0.40 -16.72
CA ASN A 95 3.44 1.74 -16.53
C ASN A 95 4.05 2.77 -17.50
N TYR A 96 5.36 2.70 -17.76
CA TYR A 96 5.99 3.52 -18.78
C TYR A 96 5.33 3.34 -20.14
N PHE A 97 5.22 2.11 -20.66
CA PHE A 97 4.63 1.89 -21.98
C PHE A 97 3.16 2.33 -22.09
N PHE A 98 2.38 2.18 -21.02
CA PHE A 98 0.97 2.57 -21.02
C PHE A 98 0.75 4.08 -20.81
N PHE A 99 1.57 4.73 -19.98
CA PHE A 99 1.32 6.10 -19.54
C PHE A 99 2.27 7.16 -20.13
N PHE A 100 3.35 6.76 -20.81
CA PHE A 100 4.32 7.70 -21.38
C PHE A 100 3.68 8.70 -22.35
N THR A 101 2.69 8.28 -23.13
CA THR A 101 1.93 9.15 -24.05
C THR A 101 1.07 10.18 -23.32
N TYR A 102 0.75 9.94 -22.05
CA TYR A 102 -0.10 10.81 -21.22
C TYR A 102 0.70 11.68 -20.25
N ARG A 103 2.05 11.72 -20.35
CA ARG A 103 2.91 12.45 -19.41
C ARG A 103 2.62 13.96 -19.31
N TYR A 104 2.11 14.57 -20.38
CA TYR A 104 1.72 15.99 -20.38
C TYR A 104 0.24 16.21 -20.04
N SER A 105 -0.49 15.14 -19.70
CA SER A 105 -1.91 15.26 -19.35
C SER A 105 -2.10 16.15 -18.11
N PRO A 106 -3.09 17.06 -18.11
CA PRO A 106 -3.40 17.86 -16.94
C PRO A 106 -3.88 17.02 -15.74
N LEU A 107 -4.24 15.75 -15.99
CA LEU A 107 -4.68 14.79 -14.99
C LEU A 107 -3.53 14.17 -14.20
N VAL A 108 -2.28 14.37 -14.61
CA VAL A 108 -1.11 13.97 -13.83
C VAL A 108 -1.00 14.86 -12.59
N ALA A 109 -0.76 14.24 -11.43
CA ALA A 109 -0.61 14.95 -10.17
C ALA A 109 0.46 16.06 -10.28
N ALA A 110 0.16 17.25 -9.75
CA ALA A 110 1.04 18.42 -9.85
C ALA A 110 2.46 18.14 -9.31
N ARG A 111 2.57 17.33 -8.24
CA ARG A 111 3.86 16.88 -7.67
C ARG A 111 4.73 16.12 -8.67
N ILE A 112 4.14 15.32 -9.55
CA ILE A 112 4.86 14.55 -10.58
C ILE A 112 5.24 15.46 -11.75
N ARG A 113 4.33 16.37 -12.17
CA ARG A 113 4.61 17.34 -13.24
C ARG A 113 5.68 18.37 -12.87
N GLY A 114 5.77 18.73 -11.60
CA GLY A 114 6.74 19.72 -11.08
C GLY A 114 8.11 19.14 -10.76
N MET A 115 8.35 17.86 -11.05
CA MET A 115 9.59 17.15 -10.76
C MET A 115 10.73 17.69 -11.64
N LYS A 116 11.89 17.98 -11.04
CA LYS A 116 13.03 18.59 -11.76
C LYS A 116 14.30 17.75 -11.71
N SER A 117 14.35 16.76 -10.83
CA SER A 117 15.55 15.96 -10.59
C SER A 117 15.22 14.52 -10.26
N ILE A 118 16.23 13.65 -10.40
CA ILE A 118 16.15 12.24 -9.97
C ILE A 118 15.86 12.15 -8.46
N TYR A 119 16.37 13.11 -7.67
CA TYR A 119 16.08 13.20 -6.24
C TYR A 119 14.60 13.42 -5.96
N ASP A 120 13.94 14.31 -6.71
CA ASP A 120 12.49 14.52 -6.58
C ASP A 120 11.70 13.24 -6.89
N SER A 121 12.10 12.52 -7.96
CA SER A 121 11.53 11.21 -8.32
C SER A 121 11.69 10.20 -7.19
N PHE A 122 12.89 10.13 -6.60
CA PHE A 122 13.19 9.24 -5.48
C PHE A 122 12.27 9.54 -4.28
N ILE A 123 12.19 10.80 -3.86
CA ILE A 123 11.40 11.21 -2.71
C ILE A 123 9.90 10.96 -2.95
N ILE A 124 9.37 11.33 -4.10
CA ILE A 124 7.96 11.11 -4.44
C ILE A 124 7.62 9.61 -4.47
N SER A 125 8.51 8.80 -5.03
CA SER A 125 8.32 7.35 -5.13
C SER A 125 8.38 6.68 -3.77
N LEU A 126 9.31 7.08 -2.92
CA LEU A 126 9.45 6.58 -1.55
C LEU A 126 8.24 6.97 -0.70
N ASP A 127 7.85 8.24 -0.75
CA ASP A 127 6.72 8.78 0.00
C ASP A 127 5.38 8.12 -0.40
N SER A 128 5.18 7.89 -1.69
CA SER A 128 3.97 7.20 -2.19
C SER A 128 4.00 5.71 -1.85
N GLY A 129 5.13 5.03 -2.10
CA GLY A 129 5.27 3.60 -1.80
C GLY A 129 5.09 3.30 -0.31
N MET A 130 5.66 4.11 0.59
CA MET A 130 5.46 3.91 2.03
C MET A 130 4.01 4.18 2.45
N ALA A 131 3.45 5.34 2.10
CA ALA A 131 2.12 5.72 2.58
C ALA A 131 1.03 4.80 2.02
N GLU A 132 1.07 4.51 0.72
CA GLU A 132 0.04 3.72 0.05
C GLU A 132 0.12 2.24 0.46
N GLU A 133 1.31 1.65 0.57
CA GLU A 133 1.41 0.25 0.99
C GLU A 133 1.03 0.06 2.47
N ILE A 134 1.35 1.02 3.34
CA ILE A 134 0.96 0.95 4.75
C ILE A 134 -0.57 1.01 4.91
N VAL A 135 -1.24 1.89 4.17
CA VAL A 135 -2.70 2.01 4.24
C VAL A 135 -3.39 0.83 3.57
N TYR A 136 -3.06 0.52 2.31
CA TYR A 136 -3.84 -0.42 1.52
C TYR A 136 -3.43 -1.88 1.74
N ARG A 137 -2.14 -2.16 1.98
CA ARG A 137 -1.65 -3.54 2.15
C ARG A 137 -1.52 -3.88 3.63
N LEU A 138 -0.71 -3.14 4.37
CA LEU A 138 -0.50 -3.46 5.78
C LEU A 138 -1.79 -3.31 6.60
N PHE A 139 -2.54 -2.23 6.43
CA PHE A 139 -3.78 -2.01 7.17
C PHE A 139 -4.99 -2.68 6.53
N ILE A 140 -5.50 -2.18 5.41
CA ILE A 140 -6.77 -2.62 4.81
C ILE A 140 -6.77 -4.11 4.45
N LEU A 141 -5.77 -4.58 3.69
CA LEU A 141 -5.71 -5.98 3.25
C LEU A 141 -5.61 -6.92 4.46
N SER A 142 -4.78 -6.61 5.47
CA SER A 142 -4.70 -7.41 6.70
C SER A 142 -6.03 -7.45 7.45
N CYS A 143 -6.75 -6.33 7.54
CA CYS A 143 -8.08 -6.29 8.16
C CYS A 143 -9.08 -7.18 7.42
N PHE A 144 -9.16 -7.06 6.09
CA PHE A 144 -10.01 -7.93 5.30
C PHE A 144 -9.61 -9.39 5.45
N LEU A 145 -8.31 -9.70 5.45
CA LEU A 145 -7.83 -11.07 5.58
C LEU A 145 -8.22 -11.68 6.92
N PHE A 146 -8.06 -10.92 8.00
CA PHE A 146 -8.51 -11.33 9.32
C PHE A 146 -10.02 -11.57 9.34
N SER A 147 -10.82 -10.61 8.87
CA SER A 147 -12.27 -10.70 8.85
C SER A 147 -12.77 -11.89 8.02
N PHE A 148 -12.23 -12.10 6.82
CA PHE A 148 -12.64 -13.20 5.96
C PHE A 148 -12.19 -14.55 6.51
N ARG A 149 -10.97 -14.68 7.05
CA ARG A 149 -10.56 -15.93 7.71
C ARG A 149 -11.49 -16.28 8.87
N HIS A 150 -11.90 -15.29 9.66
CA HIS A 150 -12.86 -15.51 10.74
C HIS A 150 -14.24 -15.90 10.21
N LEU A 151 -14.76 -15.17 9.21
CA LEU A 151 -16.06 -15.42 8.60
C LEU A 151 -16.16 -16.83 8.00
N TYR A 152 -15.13 -17.26 7.28
CA TYR A 152 -15.10 -18.55 6.59
C TYR A 152 -14.56 -19.71 7.45
N SER A 153 -14.10 -19.44 8.68
CA SER A 153 -13.52 -20.47 9.57
C SER A 153 -14.45 -21.65 9.82
N ARG A 154 -15.76 -21.41 9.95
CA ARG A 154 -16.76 -22.45 10.20
C ARG A 154 -17.04 -23.35 8.99
N ILE A 155 -16.65 -22.92 7.79
CA ILE A 155 -16.85 -23.67 6.55
C ILE A 155 -15.61 -24.54 6.23
N ALA A 156 -14.49 -24.33 6.92
CA ALA A 156 -13.24 -25.06 6.71
C ALA A 156 -13.38 -26.59 6.80
N PRO A 157 -14.18 -27.19 7.71
CA PRO A 157 -14.34 -28.65 7.77
C PRO A 157 -15.01 -29.23 6.52
N LEU A 158 -15.86 -28.45 5.85
CA LEU A 158 -16.56 -28.87 4.66
C LEU A 158 -15.68 -28.64 3.43
N TRP A 159 -15.19 -27.41 3.24
CA TRP A 159 -14.53 -26.97 2.01
C TRP A 159 -13.15 -26.36 2.30
N PRO A 160 -12.16 -27.16 2.75
CA PRO A 160 -10.87 -26.64 3.23
C PRO A 160 -10.07 -25.91 2.13
N GLY A 161 -10.12 -26.41 0.89
CA GLY A 161 -9.44 -25.77 -0.24
C GLY A 161 -9.95 -24.36 -0.55
N VAL A 162 -11.27 -24.16 -0.43
CA VAL A 162 -11.88 -22.83 -0.63
C VAL A 162 -11.46 -21.87 0.48
N VAL A 163 -11.47 -22.32 1.74
CA VAL A 163 -11.06 -21.47 2.87
C VAL A 163 -9.57 -21.12 2.84
N ALA A 164 -8.72 -21.94 2.19
CA ALA A 164 -7.30 -21.63 2.03
C ALA A 164 -7.03 -20.47 1.04
N ILE A 165 -7.92 -20.28 0.05
CA ILE A 165 -7.72 -19.34 -1.07
C ILE A 165 -8.65 -18.13 -0.97
N LEU A 166 -9.93 -18.37 -0.73
CA LEU A 166 -10.99 -17.36 -0.84
C LEU A 166 -10.75 -16.13 0.05
N PRO A 167 -10.38 -16.27 1.34
CA PRO A 167 -10.06 -15.10 2.17
C PRO A 167 -8.92 -14.26 1.60
N LYS A 168 -7.85 -14.89 1.10
CA LYS A 168 -6.70 -14.19 0.51
C LYS A 168 -7.11 -13.46 -0.77
N ALA A 169 -7.83 -14.16 -1.66
CA ALA A 169 -8.28 -13.60 -2.93
C ALA A 169 -9.21 -12.40 -2.72
N LEU A 170 -10.21 -12.52 -1.84
CA LEU A 170 -11.14 -11.42 -1.54
C LEU A 170 -10.42 -10.22 -0.90
N SER A 171 -9.49 -10.46 0.03
CA SER A 171 -8.71 -9.36 0.62
C SER A 171 -7.89 -8.61 -0.40
N ILE A 172 -7.19 -9.32 -1.29
CA ILE A 172 -6.40 -8.72 -2.37
C ILE A 172 -7.30 -7.92 -3.29
N VAL A 173 -8.40 -8.51 -3.78
CA VAL A 173 -9.28 -7.85 -4.74
C VAL A 173 -9.90 -6.59 -4.14
N LEU A 174 -10.44 -6.67 -2.92
CA LEU A 174 -11.11 -5.52 -2.30
C LEU A 174 -10.13 -4.42 -1.88
N SER A 175 -8.95 -4.76 -1.33
CA SER A 175 -7.94 -3.74 -1.02
C SER A 175 -7.44 -3.05 -2.29
N SER A 176 -7.26 -3.80 -3.38
CA SER A 176 -6.84 -3.27 -4.68
C SER A 176 -7.91 -2.41 -5.33
N LEU A 177 -9.19 -2.76 -5.14
CA LEU A 177 -10.30 -1.94 -5.60
C LEU A 177 -10.36 -0.60 -4.86
N LEU A 178 -10.22 -0.61 -3.53
CA LEU A 178 -10.13 0.62 -2.73
C LEU A 178 -8.93 1.48 -3.16
N PHE A 179 -7.79 0.86 -3.41
CA PHE A 179 -6.60 1.53 -3.94
C PHE A 179 -6.85 2.14 -5.34
N ALA A 180 -7.54 1.43 -6.23
CA ALA A 180 -7.86 1.95 -7.55
C ALA A 180 -8.83 3.13 -7.52
N MET A 181 -9.81 3.13 -6.60
CA MET A 181 -10.82 4.20 -6.50
C MET A 181 -10.26 5.57 -6.09
N VAL A 182 -9.09 5.62 -5.44
CA VAL A 182 -8.42 6.90 -5.16
C VAL A 182 -7.60 7.44 -6.34
N HIS A 183 -7.47 6.66 -7.40
CA HIS A 183 -6.86 7.08 -8.66
C HIS A 183 -7.92 7.59 -9.64
N ASN A 184 -7.52 8.46 -10.57
CA ASN A 184 -8.42 8.92 -11.62
C ASN A 184 -8.82 7.77 -12.58
N VAL A 185 -9.83 7.98 -13.42
CA VAL A 185 -10.35 6.95 -14.36
C VAL A 185 -9.25 6.32 -15.23
N TYR A 186 -8.25 7.10 -15.65
CA TYR A 186 -7.15 6.63 -16.49
C TYR A 186 -6.14 5.79 -15.69
N GLY A 187 -5.93 6.12 -14.42
CA GLY A 187 -5.07 5.39 -13.50
C GLY A 187 -5.76 4.18 -12.85
N PHE A 188 -7.10 4.12 -12.87
CA PHE A 188 -7.88 3.09 -12.16
C PHE A 188 -7.44 1.68 -12.52
N THR A 189 -7.40 1.34 -13.81
CA THR A 189 -7.09 -0.02 -14.26
C THR A 189 -5.67 -0.44 -13.86
N ALA A 190 -4.69 0.45 -14.05
CA ALA A 190 -3.31 0.18 -13.67
C ALA A 190 -3.15 0.09 -12.14
N ALA A 191 -3.81 0.98 -11.40
CA ALA A 191 -3.83 0.95 -9.94
C ALA A 191 -4.50 -0.33 -9.43
N PHE A 192 -5.58 -0.80 -10.05
CA PHE A 192 -6.26 -2.03 -9.65
C PHE A 192 -5.36 -3.26 -9.84
N PHE A 193 -4.82 -3.48 -11.04
CA PHE A 193 -3.98 -4.64 -11.33
C PHE A 193 -2.63 -4.57 -10.64
N GLY A 194 -2.00 -3.38 -10.60
CA GLY A 194 -0.80 -3.16 -9.80
C GLY A 194 -1.07 -3.35 -8.30
N GLY A 195 -2.26 -2.93 -7.85
CA GLY A 195 -2.85 -3.23 -6.55
C GLY A 195 -2.81 -4.71 -6.22
N MET A 196 -3.35 -5.52 -7.13
CA MET A 196 -3.42 -6.97 -6.96
C MET A 196 -2.04 -7.59 -6.89
N LEU A 197 -1.10 -7.17 -7.76
CA LEU A 197 0.28 -7.68 -7.73
C LEU A 197 0.98 -7.34 -6.41
N LEU A 198 0.88 -6.09 -5.96
CA LEU A 198 1.45 -5.65 -4.69
C LEU A 198 0.81 -6.36 -3.49
N GLY A 199 -0.50 -6.63 -3.55
CA GLY A 199 -1.20 -7.45 -2.55
C GLY A 199 -0.72 -8.90 -2.52
N LEU A 200 -0.44 -9.50 -3.68
CA LEU A 200 0.16 -10.83 -3.77
C LEU A 200 1.57 -10.85 -3.18
N ILE A 201 2.41 -9.87 -3.54
CA ILE A 201 3.76 -9.71 -2.98
C ILE A 201 3.69 -9.59 -1.46
N TYR A 202 2.76 -8.77 -0.93
CA TYR A 202 2.59 -8.62 0.51
C TYR A 202 2.26 -9.95 1.21
N ILE A 203 1.30 -10.72 0.66
CA ILE A 203 0.92 -12.02 1.24
C ILE A 203 2.07 -13.04 1.18
N GLN A 204 2.90 -12.99 0.14
CA GLN A 204 3.97 -13.96 -0.09
C GLN A 204 5.28 -13.62 0.63
N SER A 205 5.60 -12.34 0.71
CA SER A 205 6.96 -11.86 1.00
C SER A 205 7.00 -10.70 2.01
N GLY A 206 5.86 -10.28 2.55
CA GLY A 206 5.81 -9.23 3.56
C GLY A 206 5.74 -7.81 2.99
N ILE A 207 5.58 -6.84 3.90
CA ILE A 207 5.26 -5.45 3.57
C ILE A 207 6.45 -4.73 2.95
N GLU A 208 7.66 -5.10 3.35
CA GLU A 208 8.93 -4.54 2.88
C GLU A 208 9.10 -4.79 1.38
N SER A 209 8.78 -6.00 0.92
CA SER A 209 8.81 -6.35 -0.51
C SER A 209 7.75 -5.59 -1.30
N ALA A 210 6.54 -5.42 -0.75
CA ALA A 210 5.49 -4.63 -1.41
C ALA A 210 5.89 -3.15 -1.52
N ILE A 211 6.45 -2.56 -0.46
CA ILE A 211 6.99 -1.19 -0.46
C ILE A 211 8.13 -1.07 -1.49
N ALA A 212 9.06 -2.02 -1.52
CA ALA A 212 10.17 -2.02 -2.47
C ALA A 212 9.68 -2.14 -3.92
N ALA A 213 8.72 -3.03 -4.20
CA ALA A 213 8.11 -3.16 -5.53
C ALA A 213 7.42 -1.86 -5.97
N HIS A 214 6.61 -1.27 -5.09
CA HIS A 214 5.92 -0.02 -5.41
C HIS A 214 6.92 1.12 -5.62
N PHE A 215 7.92 1.25 -4.75
CA PHE A 215 9.00 2.22 -4.90
C PHE A 215 9.71 2.07 -6.25
N CYS A 216 10.18 0.86 -6.58
CA CYS A 216 10.90 0.60 -7.83
C CYS A 216 10.04 0.89 -9.06
N ALA A 217 8.76 0.51 -9.02
CA ALA A 217 7.81 0.79 -10.10
C ALA A 217 7.65 2.30 -10.34
N ASN A 218 7.39 3.06 -9.27
CA ASN A 218 7.23 4.50 -9.35
C ASN A 218 8.53 5.19 -9.74
N PHE A 219 9.65 4.82 -9.12
CA PHE A 219 10.93 5.46 -9.36
C PHE A 219 11.38 5.29 -10.81
N PHE A 220 11.24 4.07 -11.36
CA PHE A 220 11.54 3.83 -12.77
C PHE A 220 10.58 4.59 -13.68
N PHE A 221 9.26 4.43 -13.48
CA PHE A 221 8.25 5.07 -14.32
C PHE A 221 8.36 6.60 -14.32
N PHE A 222 8.47 7.21 -13.15
CA PHE A 222 8.56 8.67 -12.99
C PHE A 222 9.85 9.22 -13.59
N SER A 223 10.99 8.56 -13.31
CA SER A 223 12.26 9.01 -13.88
C SER A 223 12.25 8.89 -15.41
N ALA A 224 11.86 7.73 -15.93
CA ALA A 224 11.86 7.46 -17.38
C ALA A 224 10.83 8.28 -18.16
N SER A 225 9.71 8.66 -17.55
CA SER A 225 8.63 9.36 -18.27
C SER A 225 8.67 10.87 -18.18
N TYR A 226 9.32 11.43 -17.16
CA TYR A 226 9.22 12.86 -16.84
C TYR A 226 10.58 13.57 -16.70
N LEU A 227 11.69 12.83 -16.60
CA LEU A 227 13.03 13.41 -16.52
C LEU A 227 13.89 13.14 -17.77
N PHE A 228 13.53 12.11 -18.55
CA PHE A 228 14.17 11.72 -19.80
C PHE A 228 13.14 11.75 -20.93
#